data_AF-A0A976Q4Z3-F1
#
_entry.id   AF-A0A976Q4Z3-F1
#
_cell.length_a   1.000
_cell.length_b   1.000
_cell.length_c   1.000
_cell.angle_alpha   90.00
_cell.angle_beta   90.00
_cell.angle_gamma   90.00
#
_symmetry.space_group_name_H-M   'P 1'
#
loop_
_entity.id
_entity.type
_entity.pdbx_description
1 polymer ?
#
loop_
_entity_poly.entity_id
_entity_poly.type
_entity_poly.pdbx_seq_one_letter_code
_entity_poly.pdbx_strand_id
1 'polypeptide(L)'
;MTHTLTPDLEDLRRLVTWRMPFGRYEGRYLTDLPEPYLVWFANKGFPRGKLGELLQTALAVRTNGLEALVDELRVEVLAELRRERSRTPEAARDEPTRGSSSPE
;
A
#
# COMPACT_ATOMS: atom_id res chain seq x y z
N MET A 1 -20.44 -7.50 -14.31
CA MET A 1 -19.96 -6.25 -13.67
C MET A 1 -18.83 -5.72 -14.51
N THR A 2 -19.11 -4.72 -15.36
CA THR A 2 -18.15 -4.11 -16.27
C THR A 2 -17.23 -3.20 -15.46
N HIS A 3 -15.97 -3.60 -15.27
CA HIS A 3 -14.96 -2.73 -14.66
C HIS A 3 -14.57 -1.68 -15.71
N THR A 4 -15.08 -0.46 -15.55
CA THR A 4 -14.64 0.69 -16.34
C THR A 4 -13.15 0.87 -16.12
N LEU A 5 -12.39 0.93 -17.21
CA LEU A 5 -10.94 0.96 -17.28
C LEU A 5 -10.37 2.34 -16.89
N THR A 6 -10.89 2.92 -15.81
CA THR A 6 -10.32 4.10 -15.15
C THR A 6 -9.37 3.57 -14.07
N PRO A 7 -8.08 3.95 -14.06
CA PRO A 7 -7.22 3.68 -12.91
C PRO A 7 -7.83 4.41 -11.72
N ASP A 8 -8.56 3.70 -10.88
CA ASP A 8 -9.15 4.26 -9.69
C ASP A 8 -8.03 4.69 -8.75
N LEU A 9 -8.18 5.82 -8.07
CA LEU A 9 -7.15 6.36 -7.19
C LEU A 9 -6.73 5.34 -6.12
N GLU A 10 -7.67 4.48 -5.72
CA GLU A 10 -7.42 3.35 -4.81
C GLU A 10 -6.37 2.36 -5.32
N ASP A 11 -6.34 2.06 -6.62
CA ASP A 11 -5.42 1.06 -7.16
C ASP A 11 -4.00 1.60 -7.25
N LEU A 12 -3.84 2.87 -7.59
CA LEU A 12 -2.55 3.56 -7.48
C LEU A 12 -2.10 3.69 -6.02
N ARG A 13 -3.02 4.00 -5.10
CA ARG A 13 -2.76 4.02 -3.65
C ARG A 13 -2.25 2.66 -3.17
N ARG A 14 -2.87 1.56 -3.63
CA ARG A 14 -2.45 0.20 -3.31
C ARG A 14 -1.07 -0.10 -3.90
N LEU A 15 -0.79 0.29 -5.13
CA LEU A 15 0.52 0.09 -5.76
C LEU A 15 1.68 0.65 -4.90
N VAL A 16 1.54 1.88 -4.41
CA VAL A 16 2.59 2.56 -3.65
C VAL A 16 2.68 2.17 -2.17
N THR A 17 1.64 1.53 -1.63
CA THR A 17 1.59 1.13 -0.21
C THR A 17 1.81 -0.36 0.01
N TRP A 18 1.57 -1.19 -1.00
CA TRP A 18 1.67 -2.64 -0.85
C TRP A 18 3.13 -3.09 -0.85
N ARG A 19 3.43 -3.98 0.08
CA ARG A 19 4.70 -4.68 0.20
C ARG A 19 4.62 -6.09 -0.37
N MET A 20 5.70 -6.52 -0.98
CA MET A 20 5.87 -7.87 -1.48
C MET A 20 5.71 -8.87 -0.31
N PRO A 21 4.78 -9.83 -0.39
CA PRO A 21 4.50 -10.74 0.74
C PRO A 21 5.41 -11.98 0.80
N PHE A 22 6.28 -12.20 -0.19
CA PHE A 22 7.16 -13.36 -0.25
C PHE A 22 8.36 -13.14 -1.18
N GLY A 23 9.31 -14.08 -1.13
CA GLY A 23 10.44 -14.16 -2.05
C GLY A 23 11.61 -13.25 -1.64
N ARG A 24 12.55 -13.03 -2.57
CA ARG A 24 13.80 -12.30 -2.28
C ARG A 24 13.58 -10.86 -1.80
N TYR A 25 12.48 -10.24 -2.20
CA TYR A 25 12.15 -8.85 -1.90
C TYR A 25 10.99 -8.71 -0.90
N GLU A 26 10.73 -9.75 -0.10
CA GLU A 26 9.71 -9.70 0.94
C GLU A 26 9.84 -8.45 1.83
N GLY A 27 8.72 -7.81 2.15
CA GLY A 27 8.66 -6.58 2.94
C GLY A 27 9.02 -5.30 2.18
N ARG A 28 9.53 -5.38 0.94
CA ARG A 28 9.81 -4.21 0.09
C ARG A 28 8.54 -3.77 -0.62
N TYR A 29 8.41 -2.48 -0.89
CA TYR A 29 7.29 -1.96 -1.69
C TYR A 29 7.38 -2.48 -3.13
N LEU A 30 6.22 -2.69 -3.76
CA LEU A 30 6.15 -3.16 -5.14
C LEU A 30 6.86 -2.19 -6.11
N THR A 31 6.78 -0.89 -5.83
CA THR A 31 7.47 0.17 -6.57
C THR A 31 8.99 0.14 -6.41
N ASP A 32 9.52 -0.47 -5.34
CA ASP A 32 10.96 -0.59 -5.07
C ASP A 32 11.55 -1.90 -5.64
N LEU A 33 10.74 -2.71 -6.33
CA LEU A 33 11.18 -3.96 -6.94
C LEU A 33 12.01 -3.68 -8.19
N PRO A 34 13.18 -4.32 -8.36
CA PRO A 34 14.02 -4.08 -9.52
C PRO A 34 13.40 -4.66 -10.79
N GLU A 35 13.60 -3.99 -11.92
CA GLU A 35 13.03 -4.38 -13.22
C GLU A 35 13.29 -5.84 -13.61
N PRO A 36 14.52 -6.40 -13.48
CA PRO A 36 14.76 -7.81 -13.82
C PRO A 36 13.88 -8.79 -13.05
N TYR A 37 13.49 -8.45 -11.82
CA TYR A 37 12.61 -9.27 -11.00
C TYR A 37 11.17 -9.24 -11.50
N LEU A 38 10.70 -8.08 -11.94
CA LEU A 38 9.38 -7.91 -12.53
C LEU A 38 9.30 -8.57 -13.91
N VAL A 39 10.34 -8.45 -14.73
CA VAL A 39 10.47 -9.13 -16.02
C VAL A 39 10.51 -10.65 -15.84
N TRP A 40 11.15 -11.16 -14.78
CA TRP A 40 11.11 -12.60 -14.47
C TRP A 40 9.67 -13.07 -14.23
N PHE A 41 8.85 -12.31 -13.51
CA PHE A 41 7.42 -12.59 -13.36
C PHE A 41 6.66 -12.49 -14.68
N ALA A 42 6.96 -11.53 -15.55
CA ALA A 42 6.33 -11.44 -16.87
C ALA A 42 6.60 -12.68 -17.74
N ASN A 43 7.80 -13.27 -17.63
CA ASN A 43 8.16 -14.49 -18.34
C ASN A 43 7.59 -15.76 -17.70
N LYS A 44 7.48 -15.83 -16.37
CA LYS A 44 6.96 -17.00 -15.65
C LYS A 44 5.44 -17.00 -15.49
N GLY A 45 4.82 -15.83 -15.60
CA GLY A 45 3.43 -15.57 -15.24
C GLY A 45 3.31 -14.88 -13.88
N PHE A 46 2.46 -13.86 -13.82
CA PHE A 46 2.14 -13.16 -12.58
C PHE A 46 1.22 -14.01 -11.68
N PRO A 47 1.33 -13.88 -10.34
CA PRO A 47 0.39 -14.53 -9.43
C PRO A 47 -1.04 -14.06 -9.70
N ARG A 48 -2.04 -14.92 -9.46
CA ARG A 48 -3.44 -14.54 -9.66
C ARG A 48 -3.91 -13.52 -8.60
N GLY A 49 -4.91 -12.73 -8.98
CA GLY A 49 -5.52 -11.72 -8.12
C GLY A 49 -4.73 -10.42 -8.05
N LYS A 50 -5.04 -9.61 -7.05
CA LYS A 50 -4.62 -8.20 -7.02
C LYS A 50 -3.12 -7.99 -6.96
N LEU A 51 -2.37 -8.89 -6.33
CA LEU A 51 -0.91 -8.83 -6.32
C LEU A 51 -0.34 -8.91 -7.74
N GLY A 52 -0.86 -9.80 -8.59
CA GLY A 52 -0.40 -9.92 -9.98
C GLY A 52 -0.75 -8.72 -10.83
N GLU A 53 -1.93 -8.13 -10.62
CA GLU A 53 -2.35 -6.89 -11.29
C GLU A 53 -1.41 -5.73 -10.92
N LEU A 54 -1.02 -5.63 -9.65
CA LEU A 54 -0.08 -4.60 -9.20
C LEU A 54 1.35 -4.85 -9.65
N LEU A 55 1.81 -6.10 -9.71
CA LEU A 55 3.12 -6.43 -10.27
C LEU A 55 3.21 -6.12 -11.76
N GLN A 56 2.13 -6.36 -12.52
CA GLN A 56 2.03 -5.93 -13.92
C GLN A 56 2.10 -4.41 -14.04
N THR A 57 1.39 -3.70 -13.16
CA THR A 57 1.41 -2.23 -13.13
C THR A 57 2.80 -1.71 -12.76
N ALA A 58 3.46 -2.30 -11.76
CA ALA A 58 4.83 -1.95 -11.38
C ALA A 58 5.82 -2.17 -12.52
N LEU A 59 5.67 -3.26 -13.29
CA LEU A 59 6.47 -3.50 -14.49
C LEU A 59 6.23 -2.41 -15.54
N ALA A 60 4.96 -2.10 -15.83
CA ALA A 60 4.62 -1.06 -16.80
C ALA A 60 5.19 0.30 -16.39
N VAL A 61 5.12 0.67 -15.11
CA VAL A 61 5.72 1.91 -14.59
C VAL A 61 7.22 1.95 -14.88
N ARG A 62 7.95 0.86 -14.57
CA ARG A 62 9.39 0.73 -14.80
C ARG A 62 9.76 0.81 -16.28
N THR A 63 9.11 0.01 -17.11
CA THR A 63 9.44 -0.06 -18.55
C THR A 63 9.10 1.23 -19.30
N ASN A 64 8.20 2.05 -18.77
CA ASN A 64 7.84 3.35 -19.34
C ASN A 64 8.58 4.54 -18.69
N GLY A 65 9.46 4.32 -17.71
CA GLY A 65 10.19 5.39 -17.05
C GLY A 65 9.33 6.31 -16.17
N LEU A 66 8.23 5.79 -15.62
CA LEU A 66 7.25 6.53 -14.82
C LEU A 66 7.54 6.50 -13.31
N GLU A 67 8.72 6.07 -12.89
CA GLU A 67 9.07 5.91 -11.48
C GLU A 67 9.00 7.24 -10.72
N ALA A 68 9.48 8.33 -11.32
CA ALA A 68 9.44 9.65 -10.69
C ALA A 68 8.01 10.09 -10.34
N LEU A 69 7.06 9.87 -11.26
CA LEU A 69 5.64 10.17 -11.04
C LEU A 69 5.05 9.31 -9.91
N VAL A 70 5.40 8.02 -9.89
CA VAL A 70 4.93 7.09 -8.86
C VAL A 70 5.54 7.40 -7.49
N ASP A 71 6.79 7.87 -7.44
CA ASP A 71 7.45 8.29 -6.22
C ASP A 71 6.82 9.58 -5.66
N GLU A 72 6.49 10.56 -6.50
CA GLU A 72 5.73 11.74 -6.08
C GLU A 72 4.35 11.35 -5.50
N LEU A 73 3.64 10.46 -6.20
CA LEU A 73 2.36 9.95 -5.72
C LEU A 73 2.48 9.22 -4.38
N ARG A 74 3.55 8.44 -4.20
CA ARG A 74 3.84 7.74 -2.94
C ARG A 74 4.04 8.72 -1.79
N VAL A 75 4.76 9.82 -2.01
CA VAL A 75 4.96 10.86 -1.00
C VAL A 75 3.61 11.44 -0.58
N GLU A 76 2.75 11.79 -1.54
CA GLU A 76 1.44 12.36 -1.25
C GLU A 76 0.56 11.37 -0.47
N VAL A 77 0.45 10.13 -0.94
CA VAL A 77 -0.35 9.08 -0.28
C VAL A 77 0.12 8.81 1.15
N LEU A 78 1.43 8.77 1.39
CA LEU A 78 1.99 8.58 2.73
C LEU A 78 1.78 9.81 3.63
N ALA A 79 1.83 11.01 3.04
CA ALA A 79 1.53 12.25 3.76
C ALA A 79 0.04 12.30 4.15
N GLU A 80 -0.87 11.95 3.25
CA GLU A 80 -2.30 11.82 3.54
C GLU A 80 -2.56 10.82 4.67
N LEU A 81 -1.99 9.61 4.59
CA LEU A 81 -2.11 8.61 5.66
C LEU A 81 -1.62 9.12 7.02
N ARG A 82 -0.56 9.95 7.03
CA ARG A 82 -0.07 10.60 8.25
C ARG A 82 -1.04 11.66 8.75
N ARG A 83 -1.62 12.47 7.86
CA ARG A 83 -2.61 13.51 8.18
C ARG A 83 -3.90 12.88 8.72
N GLU A 84 -4.39 11.81 8.12
CA GLU A 84 -5.57 11.06 8.55
C GLU A 84 -5.39 10.49 9.97
N ARG A 85 -4.25 9.86 10.25
CA ARG A 85 -3.90 9.36 11.59
C ARG A 85 -3.78 10.45 12.65
N SER A 86 -3.57 11.70 12.24
CA SER A 86 -3.48 12.86 13.13
C SER A 86 -4.84 13.53 13.39
N ARG A 87 -5.89 13.20 12.60
CA ARG A 87 -7.24 13.75 12.74
C ARG A 87 -8.17 12.92 13.65
N THR A 88 -7.71 11.83 14.25
CA THR A 88 -8.48 11.12 15.28
C THR A 88 -8.07 11.62 16.66
N PRO A 89 -8.82 12.54 17.29
CA PRO A 89 -8.65 12.79 18.71
C PRO A 89 -9.24 11.59 19.46
N GLU A 90 -8.42 10.92 20.25
CA GLU A 90 -8.64 10.72 21.68
C GLU A 90 -10.11 10.64 22.17
N ALA A 91 -10.91 9.71 21.66
CA ALA A 91 -12.16 9.29 22.32
C ALA A 91 -11.91 8.18 23.37
N ALA A 92 -10.72 8.18 23.99
CA ALA A 92 -10.28 7.17 24.95
C ALA A 92 -9.54 7.79 26.15
N ARG A 93 -10.02 8.94 26.62
CA ARG A 93 -9.63 9.51 27.92
C ARG A 93 -10.87 9.95 28.70
N ASP A 94 -11.69 8.98 29.06
CA ASP A 94 -12.55 9.10 30.23
C ASP A 94 -12.24 7.87 31.11
N GLU A 95 -11.09 7.93 31.78
CA GLU A 95 -10.90 7.17 33.00
C GLU A 95 -11.04 8.15 34.16
N PRO A 96 -12.07 8.03 35.01
CA PRO A 96 -11.98 8.51 36.37
C PRO A 96 -11.70 7.31 37.27
N THR A 97 -10.46 7.21 37.71
CA THR A 97 -10.09 6.46 38.90
C THR A 97 -10.86 7.02 40.13
N ARG A 98 -11.79 6.24 40.69
CA ARG A 98 -12.27 6.26 42.10
C ARG A 98 -12.72 4.83 42.40
N GLY A 99 -12.15 4.08 43.35
CA GLY A 99 -11.87 4.43 44.74
C GLY A 99 -13.01 3.94 45.65
N SER A 100 -12.68 3.11 46.64
CA SER A 100 -13.51 2.44 47.69
C SER A 100 -14.06 1.06 47.30
N SER A 101 -13.67 -0.06 47.95
CA SER A 101 -14.04 -0.49 49.33
C SER A 101 -15.57 -0.46 49.52
N SER A 102 -16.29 -1.55 49.80
CA SER A 102 -16.12 -2.51 50.89
C SER A 102 -16.91 -3.82 50.65
N PRO A 103 -16.63 -4.88 51.45
CA PRO A 103 -17.36 -6.14 51.48
C PRO A 103 -18.56 -6.10 52.43
N GLU A 104 -19.64 -6.84 52.14
CA GLU A 104 -20.57 -7.49 53.09
C GLU A 104 -21.20 -8.72 52.43
#